data_AF-A0A9W9X6M4-F1
#
_entry.id   AF-A0A9W9X6M4-F1
#
_cell.length_a   1.000
_cell.length_b   1.000
_cell.length_c   1.000
_cell.angle_alpha   90.00
_cell.angle_beta   90.00
_cell.angle_gamma   90.00
#
_symmetry.space_group_name_H-M   'P 1'
#
loop_
_entity.id
_entity.type
_entity.pdbx_description
1 polymer ?
#
loop_
_entity_poly.entity_id
_entity_poly.type
_entity_poly.pdbx_seq_one_letter_code
_entity_poly.pdbx_strand_id
1 'polypeptide(L)'
;MSEIPLRTTTVLALDFGTTDYLRAVLNHVHSVLKSQVGPAFDHLTFVNVITVPAMWSDKARACLRTCATEAGFGDGSTIHIISEPEAAAIHALQASSPNDLEVGDTVLLIDAGAGTVDLITFTIEQLLPCLRLREAASDFVRQTLRSDIGWNSDSRDNAMERFELFAKRRFTGDTTDTFTFPVPGIADNEDLNVRRGKFQITGQEIGDIFLPVLAQVLKLAKQQIDFSQEHVKAALLVGDFEQNQFLRN
;
A
#
# COMPACT_ATOMS: atom_id res chain seq x y z
N MET A 1 -30.45 -10.70 -36.90
CA MET A 1 -29.81 -9.76 -35.96
C MET A 1 -29.22 -10.57 -34.83
N SER A 2 -27.90 -10.78 -34.86
CA SER A 2 -27.18 -11.55 -33.83
C SER A 2 -27.00 -10.68 -32.58
N GLU A 3 -27.51 -11.13 -31.45
CA GLU A 3 -27.21 -10.55 -30.14
C GLU A 3 -25.70 -10.67 -29.87
N ILE A 4 -25.02 -9.53 -29.80
CA ILE A 4 -23.67 -9.44 -29.27
C ILE A 4 -23.79 -9.62 -27.75
N PRO A 5 -23.08 -10.59 -27.12
CA PRO A 5 -23.25 -10.84 -25.70
C PRO A 5 -22.76 -9.64 -24.89
N LEU A 6 -23.65 -9.07 -24.06
CA LEU A 6 -23.44 -7.88 -23.23
C LEU A 6 -22.15 -7.91 -22.38
N ARG A 7 -21.63 -9.11 -22.03
CA ARG A 7 -20.37 -9.26 -21.29
C ARG A 7 -19.13 -8.82 -22.10
N THR A 8 -19.14 -8.95 -23.42
CA THR A 8 -17.99 -8.56 -24.27
C THR A 8 -17.94 -7.05 -24.45
N THR A 9 -19.09 -6.39 -24.54
CA THR A 9 -19.18 -4.94 -24.71
C THR A 9 -18.71 -4.16 -23.48
N THR A 10 -19.01 -4.65 -22.27
CA THR A 10 -18.56 -3.98 -21.02
C THR A 10 -17.04 -4.06 -20.85
N VAL A 11 -16.41 -5.19 -21.20
CA VAL A 11 -14.94 -5.34 -21.12
C VAL A 11 -14.26 -4.41 -22.11
N LEU A 12 -14.69 -4.40 -23.37
CA LEU A 12 -14.14 -3.50 -24.39
C LEU A 12 -14.31 -2.03 -24.03
N ALA A 13 -15.46 -1.63 -23.48
CA ALA A 13 -15.70 -0.24 -23.05
C ALA A 13 -14.81 0.18 -21.86
N LEU A 14 -14.51 -0.74 -20.94
CA LEU A 14 -13.58 -0.49 -19.83
C LEU A 14 -12.14 -0.32 -20.33
N ASP A 15 -11.75 -1.10 -21.33
CA ASP A 15 -10.43 -1.05 -21.95
C ASP A 15 -10.21 0.30 -22.66
N PHE A 16 -11.21 0.80 -23.41
CA PHE A 16 -11.15 2.13 -24.04
C PHE A 16 -11.02 3.27 -23.01
N GLY A 17 -11.85 3.26 -21.96
CA GLY A 17 -11.77 4.27 -20.91
C GLY A 17 -10.43 4.28 -20.18
N THR A 18 -9.86 3.10 -19.93
CA THR A 18 -8.53 2.95 -19.31
C THR A 18 -7.44 3.47 -20.24
N THR A 19 -7.46 3.10 -21.52
CA THR A 19 -6.50 3.57 -22.52
C THR A 19 -6.51 5.09 -22.68
N ASP A 20 -7.70 5.71 -22.76
CA ASP A 20 -7.81 7.17 -22.90
C ASP A 20 -7.32 7.90 -21.65
N TYR A 21 -7.65 7.39 -20.46
CA TYR A 21 -7.14 7.93 -19.20
C TYR A 21 -5.60 7.85 -19.13
N LEU A 22 -5.04 6.67 -19.42
CA LEU A 22 -3.58 6.47 -19.44
C LEU A 22 -2.90 7.41 -20.43
N ARG A 23 -3.47 7.59 -21.63
CA ARG A 23 -2.94 8.51 -22.64
C ARG A 23 -2.95 9.96 -22.14
N ALA A 24 -4.03 10.38 -21.48
CA ALA A 24 -4.12 11.71 -20.89
C ALA A 24 -3.05 11.92 -19.80
N VAL A 25 -2.82 10.91 -18.94
CA VAL A 25 -1.77 10.93 -17.91
C VAL A 25 -0.38 11.04 -18.56
N LEU A 26 -0.06 10.21 -19.55
CA LEU A 26 1.22 10.23 -20.24
C LEU A 26 1.49 11.59 -20.88
N ASN A 27 0.51 12.12 -21.60
CA ASN A 27 0.61 13.44 -22.24
C ASN A 27 0.82 14.55 -21.21
N HIS A 28 0.13 14.48 -20.06
CA HIS A 28 0.31 15.45 -18.99
C HIS A 28 1.73 15.38 -18.39
N VAL A 29 2.21 14.18 -18.08
CA VAL A 29 3.57 13.95 -17.54
C VAL A 29 4.63 14.47 -18.53
N HIS A 30 4.52 14.12 -19.80
CA HIS A 30 5.44 14.61 -20.84
C HIS A 30 5.39 16.13 -20.97
N SER A 31 4.21 16.75 -20.90
CA SER A 31 4.08 18.20 -20.94
C SER A 31 4.77 18.88 -19.75
N VAL A 32 4.58 18.36 -18.54
CA VAL A 32 5.24 18.85 -17.32
C VAL A 32 6.76 18.67 -17.42
N LEU A 33 7.25 17.49 -17.79
CA LEU A 33 8.69 17.23 -17.91
C LEU A 33 9.32 18.10 -18.99
N LYS A 34 8.70 18.23 -20.17
CA LYS A 34 9.20 19.09 -21.25
C LYS A 34 9.29 20.55 -20.82
N SER A 35 8.38 21.03 -19.98
CA SER A 35 8.45 22.38 -19.40
C SER A 35 9.64 22.56 -18.43
N GLN A 36 10.06 21.49 -17.75
CA GLN A 36 11.14 21.53 -16.76
C GLN A 36 12.54 21.34 -17.38
N VAL A 37 12.68 20.38 -18.31
CA VAL A 37 13.98 20.04 -18.91
C VAL A 37 14.22 20.72 -20.28
N GLY A 38 13.21 21.37 -20.84
CA GLY A 38 13.31 22.12 -22.10
C GLY A 38 13.65 21.24 -23.31
N PRO A 39 14.43 21.74 -24.28
CA PRO A 39 14.74 21.03 -25.53
C PRO A 39 15.43 19.66 -25.34
N ALA A 40 16.08 19.43 -24.19
CA ALA A 40 16.72 18.16 -23.88
C ALA A 40 15.72 17.00 -23.77
N PHE A 41 14.43 17.29 -23.52
CA PHE A 41 13.37 16.31 -23.40
C PHE A 41 13.32 15.32 -24.56
N ASP A 42 13.46 15.84 -25.79
CA ASP A 42 13.31 15.05 -27.02
C ASP A 42 14.50 14.06 -27.24
N HIS A 43 15.52 14.12 -26.38
CA HIS A 43 16.68 13.21 -26.38
C HIS A 43 16.73 12.27 -25.18
N LEU A 44 15.78 12.37 -24.24
CA LEU A 44 15.73 11.48 -23.09
C LEU A 44 15.11 10.14 -23.48
N THR A 45 15.63 9.06 -22.89
CA THR A 45 14.99 7.74 -22.94
C THR A 45 14.18 7.54 -21.67
N PHE A 46 12.91 7.20 -21.82
CA PHE A 46 12.03 6.93 -20.70
C PHE A 46 11.96 5.42 -20.43
N VAL A 47 11.83 5.08 -19.16
CA VAL A 47 11.42 3.75 -18.70
C VAL A 47 10.13 3.96 -17.93
N ASN A 48 9.05 3.34 -18.41
CA ASN A 48 7.73 3.52 -17.84
C ASN A 48 7.46 2.40 -16.85
N VAL A 49 7.24 2.74 -15.59
CA VAL A 49 6.90 1.79 -14.52
C VAL A 49 5.50 2.10 -14.01
N ILE A 50 4.59 1.13 -14.09
CA ILE A 50 3.22 1.25 -13.61
C ILE A 50 3.04 0.28 -12.44
N THR A 51 2.58 0.78 -11.30
CA THR A 51 2.27 -0.05 -10.13
C THR A 51 0.84 -0.58 -10.21
N VAL A 52 0.63 -1.80 -9.71
CA VAL A 52 -0.71 -2.40 -9.60
C VAL A 52 -0.90 -3.08 -8.23
N PRO A 53 -2.13 -3.22 -7.74
CA PRO A 53 -2.38 -3.97 -6.52
C PRO A 53 -1.88 -5.42 -6.64
N ALA A 54 -1.30 -5.96 -5.56
CA ALA A 54 -0.73 -7.31 -5.56
C ALA A 54 -1.75 -8.40 -5.96
N MET A 55 -3.00 -8.25 -5.52
CA MET A 55 -4.09 -9.19 -5.77
C MET A 55 -4.61 -9.22 -7.22
N TRP A 56 -4.10 -8.36 -8.11
CA TRP A 56 -4.51 -8.37 -9.50
C TRP A 56 -4.05 -9.63 -10.22
N SER A 57 -5.01 -10.35 -10.81
CA SER A 57 -4.75 -11.52 -11.67
C SER A 57 -3.84 -11.18 -12.86
N ASP A 58 -3.13 -12.17 -13.37
CA ASP A 58 -2.29 -12.03 -14.58
C ASP A 58 -3.08 -11.50 -15.77
N LYS A 59 -4.36 -11.88 -15.89
CA LYS A 59 -5.25 -11.37 -16.93
C LYS A 59 -5.47 -9.86 -16.79
N ALA A 60 -5.70 -9.36 -15.58
CA ALA A 60 -5.87 -7.93 -15.33
C ALA A 60 -4.58 -7.15 -15.62
N ARG A 61 -3.43 -7.69 -15.20
CA ARG A 61 -2.10 -7.11 -15.49
C ARG A 61 -1.82 -7.08 -17.00
N ALA A 62 -2.15 -8.14 -17.73
CA ALA A 62 -2.02 -8.21 -19.18
C ALA A 62 -2.94 -7.21 -19.89
N CYS A 63 -4.19 -7.06 -19.41
CA CYS A 63 -5.14 -6.08 -19.93
C CYS A 63 -4.59 -4.66 -19.78
N LEU A 64 -4.11 -4.29 -18.59
CA LEU A 64 -3.48 -3.00 -18.34
C LEU A 64 -2.26 -2.77 -19.24
N ARG A 65 -1.43 -3.80 -19.46
CA ARG A 65 -0.28 -3.72 -20.37
C ARG A 65 -0.71 -3.37 -21.80
N THR A 66 -1.77 -3.99 -22.30
CA THR A 66 -2.35 -3.67 -23.61
C THR A 66 -2.82 -2.22 -23.66
N CYS A 67 -3.63 -1.80 -22.68
CA CYS A 67 -4.11 -0.41 -22.60
C CYS A 67 -2.96 0.61 -22.52
N ALA A 68 -1.94 0.35 -21.70
CA ALA A 68 -0.77 1.21 -21.57
C ALA A 68 0.03 1.29 -22.89
N THR A 69 0.14 0.18 -23.61
CA THR A 69 0.82 0.14 -24.91
C THR A 69 0.05 0.99 -25.93
N GLU A 70 -1.27 0.82 -26.02
CA GLU A 70 -2.15 1.61 -26.90
C GLU A 70 -2.25 3.10 -26.50
N ALA A 71 -1.95 3.41 -25.25
CA ALA A 71 -1.85 4.77 -24.73
C ALA A 71 -0.52 5.46 -25.05
N GLY A 72 0.48 4.74 -25.58
CA GLY A 72 1.78 5.27 -25.98
C GLY A 72 2.91 5.07 -24.96
N PHE A 73 2.69 4.32 -23.87
CA PHE A 73 3.74 4.08 -22.86
C PHE A 73 4.87 3.18 -23.37
N GLY A 74 4.69 2.50 -24.51
CA GLY A 74 5.71 1.65 -25.13
C GLY A 74 6.48 2.34 -26.25
N ASP A 75 6.12 3.57 -26.63
CA ASP A 75 6.73 4.25 -27.77
C ASP A 75 8.16 4.67 -27.41
N GLY A 76 9.14 3.92 -27.93
CA GLY A 76 10.56 4.14 -27.65
C GLY A 76 11.00 3.82 -26.22
N SER A 77 10.16 3.10 -25.44
CA SER A 77 10.41 2.81 -24.02
C SER A 77 9.92 1.42 -23.62
N THR A 78 10.48 0.87 -22.53
CA THR A 78 10.02 -0.41 -21.96
C THR A 78 8.96 -0.14 -20.90
N ILE A 79 7.85 -0.88 -20.96
CA ILE A 79 6.79 -0.86 -19.94
C ILE A 79 7.07 -1.94 -18.90
N HIS A 80 7.33 -1.53 -17.66
CA HIS A 80 7.35 -2.39 -16.50
C HIS A 80 6.04 -2.25 -15.73
N ILE A 81 5.46 -3.39 -15.36
CA ILE A 81 4.33 -3.44 -14.44
C ILE A 81 4.83 -4.20 -13.23
N ILE A 82 4.85 -3.53 -12.08
CA ILE A 82 5.29 -4.09 -10.80
C ILE A 82 4.14 -4.01 -9.81
N SER A 83 4.17 -4.83 -8.77
CA SER A 83 3.17 -4.67 -7.71
C SER A 83 3.47 -3.42 -6.87
N GLU A 84 2.45 -2.81 -6.29
CA GLU A 84 2.61 -1.75 -5.28
C GLU A 84 3.56 -2.15 -4.13
N PRO A 85 3.43 -3.34 -3.50
CA PRO A 85 4.38 -3.74 -2.46
C PRO A 85 5.80 -3.97 -2.99
N GLU A 86 5.96 -4.46 -4.23
CA GLU A 86 7.29 -4.55 -4.86
C GLU A 86 7.92 -3.15 -5.03
N ALA A 87 7.13 -2.17 -5.48
CA ALA A 87 7.60 -0.78 -5.60
C ALA A 87 8.01 -0.20 -4.24
N ALA A 88 7.22 -0.47 -3.19
CA ALA A 88 7.54 -0.04 -1.83
C ALA A 88 8.83 -0.70 -1.32
N ALA A 89 9.02 -2.00 -1.55
CA ALA A 89 10.23 -2.71 -1.17
C ALA A 89 11.47 -2.17 -1.92
N ILE A 90 11.39 -1.95 -3.23
CA ILE A 90 12.48 -1.35 -4.02
C ILE A 90 12.86 0.02 -3.46
N HIS A 91 11.86 0.87 -3.16
CA HIS A 91 12.09 2.19 -2.59
C HIS A 91 12.79 2.11 -1.22
N ALA A 92 12.30 1.27 -0.33
CA ALA A 92 12.87 1.06 1.00
C ALA A 92 14.31 0.54 0.93
N LEU A 93 14.58 -0.44 0.06
CA LEU A 93 15.92 -1.00 -0.13
C LEU A 93 16.91 0.04 -0.68
N GLN A 94 16.47 0.87 -1.62
CA GLN A 94 17.32 1.94 -2.17
C GLN A 94 17.64 3.01 -1.12
N ALA A 95 16.70 3.33 -0.23
CA ALA A 95 16.91 4.27 0.87
C ALA A 95 17.83 3.73 1.97
N SER A 96 17.88 2.40 2.15
CA SER A 96 18.56 1.72 3.27
C SER A 96 20.06 1.47 3.06
N SER A 97 20.67 2.03 2.02
CA SER A 97 22.04 1.76 1.53
C SER A 97 22.20 0.39 0.81
N PRO A 98 22.27 0.38 -0.53
CA PRO A 98 22.26 -0.86 -1.33
C PRO A 98 23.59 -1.65 -1.34
N ASN A 99 24.65 -1.18 -0.67
CA ASN A 99 25.98 -1.77 -0.78
C ASN A 99 26.12 -3.16 -0.13
N ASP A 100 25.18 -3.53 0.74
CA ASP A 100 25.21 -4.82 1.42
C ASP A 100 24.22 -5.82 0.82
N LEU A 101 23.49 -5.51 -0.26
CA LEU A 101 22.52 -6.44 -0.86
C LEU A 101 23.16 -7.33 -1.94
N GLU A 102 22.79 -8.60 -1.96
CA GLU A 102 23.24 -9.63 -2.90
C GLU A 102 22.04 -10.32 -3.58
N VAL A 103 22.26 -10.85 -4.78
CA VAL A 103 21.25 -11.70 -5.44
C VAL A 103 21.10 -12.99 -4.63
N GLY A 104 19.86 -13.38 -4.35
CA GLY A 104 19.52 -14.48 -3.44
C GLY A 104 19.28 -14.04 -2.00
N ASP A 105 19.55 -12.78 -1.65
CA ASP A 105 19.11 -12.27 -0.35
C ASP A 105 17.58 -12.21 -0.30
N THR A 106 17.04 -12.53 0.87
CA THR A 106 15.61 -12.41 1.12
C THR A 106 15.33 -11.28 2.10
N VAL A 107 14.27 -10.51 1.87
CA VAL A 107 13.85 -9.40 2.72
C VAL A 107 12.36 -9.53 3.03
N LEU A 108 11.99 -9.18 4.26
CA LEU A 108 10.59 -9.17 4.70
C LEU A 108 10.06 -7.75 4.64
N LEU A 109 9.08 -7.48 3.79
CA LEU A 109 8.31 -6.25 3.79
C LEU A 109 7.15 -6.37 4.78
N ILE A 110 7.00 -5.38 5.66
CA ILE A 110 5.85 -5.22 6.56
C ILE A 110 5.20 -3.89 6.18
N ASP A 111 4.15 -3.94 5.38
CA ASP A 111 3.35 -2.78 4.98
C ASP A 111 2.13 -2.66 5.89
N ALA A 112 2.16 -1.65 6.75
CA ALA A 112 1.15 -1.51 7.78
C ALA A 112 0.31 -0.27 7.50
N GLY A 113 -0.69 -0.47 6.64
CA GLY A 113 -1.64 0.53 6.19
C GLY A 113 -2.81 0.75 7.15
N ALA A 114 -3.86 1.40 6.65
CA ALA A 114 -4.99 1.92 7.43
C ALA A 114 -5.98 0.87 7.98
N GLY A 115 -5.77 -0.40 7.69
CA GLY A 115 -6.71 -1.46 8.05
C GLY A 115 -6.20 -2.88 7.78
N THR A 116 -5.08 -2.99 7.08
CA THR A 116 -4.33 -4.23 6.91
C THR A 116 -2.88 -4.00 7.29
N VAL A 117 -2.25 -5.05 7.81
CA VAL A 117 -0.80 -5.19 7.83
C VAL A 117 -0.46 -6.33 6.89
N ASP A 118 0.16 -6.01 5.77
CA ASP A 118 0.58 -6.95 4.74
C ASP A 118 2.05 -7.33 4.99
N LEU A 119 2.33 -8.64 5.05
CA LEU A 119 3.67 -9.19 5.24
C LEU A 119 4.07 -9.94 3.98
N ILE A 120 5.09 -9.46 3.29
CA ILE A 120 5.52 -10.03 2.02
C ILE A 120 7.02 -10.30 2.07
N THR A 121 7.39 -11.55 1.86
CA THR A 121 8.78 -11.97 1.74
C THR A 121 9.21 -11.90 0.29
N PHE A 122 10.25 -11.12 0.00
CA PHE A 122 10.83 -10.95 -1.34
C PHE A 122 12.24 -11.54 -1.41
N THR A 123 12.54 -12.27 -2.47
CA THR A 123 13.92 -12.68 -2.82
C THR A 123 14.46 -11.73 -3.89
N ILE A 124 15.69 -11.23 -3.71
CA ILE A 124 16.38 -10.40 -4.70
C ILE A 124 16.84 -11.29 -5.86
N GLU A 125 16.27 -11.10 -7.04
CA GLU A 125 16.67 -11.84 -8.25
C GLU A 125 17.74 -11.11 -9.06
N GLN A 126 17.76 -9.78 -8.98
CA GLN A 126 18.67 -8.96 -9.75
C GLN A 126 18.87 -7.61 -9.05
N LEU A 127 20.11 -7.11 -9.00
CA LEU A 127 20.42 -5.78 -8.46
C LEU A 127 20.59 -4.72 -9.56
N LEU A 128 21.28 -5.07 -10.65
CA LEU A 128 21.62 -4.19 -11.76
C LEU A 128 21.19 -4.82 -13.10
N PRO A 129 20.77 -4.03 -14.11
CA PRO A 129 20.66 -2.57 -14.11
C PRO A 129 19.45 -2.04 -13.32
N CYS A 130 18.49 -2.92 -13.00
CA CYS A 130 17.35 -2.61 -12.15
C CYS A 130 17.17 -3.68 -11.08
N LEU A 131 16.79 -3.24 -9.87
CA LEU A 131 16.43 -4.11 -8.77
C LEU A 131 15.15 -4.87 -9.13
N ARG A 132 15.20 -6.20 -9.09
CA ARG A 132 14.03 -7.08 -9.28
C ARG A 132 13.86 -7.98 -8.09
N LEU A 133 12.61 -8.07 -7.65
CA LEU A 133 12.21 -8.87 -6.50
C LEU A 133 11.23 -9.93 -6.98
N ARG A 134 11.35 -11.14 -6.41
CA ARG A 134 10.34 -12.18 -6.55
C ARG A 134 9.66 -12.40 -5.22
N GLU A 135 8.33 -12.39 -5.23
CA GLU A 135 7.53 -12.76 -4.06
C GLU A 135 7.74 -14.24 -3.74
N ALA A 136 8.13 -14.53 -2.50
CA ALA A 136 8.34 -15.88 -1.98
C ALA A 136 7.17 -16.33 -1.10
N ALA A 137 6.62 -15.43 -0.30
CA ALA A 137 5.45 -15.66 0.55
C ALA A 137 4.72 -14.35 0.83
N SER A 138 3.41 -14.41 1.03
CA SER A 138 2.60 -13.28 1.47
C SER A 138 1.53 -13.71 2.47
N ASP A 139 1.31 -12.87 3.46
CA ASP A 139 0.23 -12.98 4.45
C ASP A 139 -0.29 -11.58 4.78
N PHE A 140 -1.48 -11.49 5.37
CA PHE A 140 -2.01 -10.23 5.86
C PHE A 140 -2.77 -10.39 7.18
N VAL A 141 -2.75 -9.35 7.99
CA VAL A 141 -3.56 -9.21 9.20
C VAL A 141 -4.54 -8.07 9.02
N ARG A 142 -5.84 -8.32 9.27
CA ARG A 142 -6.83 -7.23 9.29
C ARG A 142 -6.85 -6.56 10.65
N GLN A 143 -6.72 -5.24 10.65
CA GLN A 143 -6.98 -4.40 11.80
C GLN A 143 -8.43 -3.89 11.69
N THR A 144 -9.28 -4.29 12.63
CA THR A 144 -10.66 -3.79 12.69
C THR A 144 -10.83 -2.94 13.95
N LEU A 145 -11.10 -1.66 13.78
CA LEU A 145 -11.69 -0.86 14.85
C LEU A 145 -13.07 -1.45 15.15
N ARG A 146 -13.27 -1.82 16.43
CA ARG A 146 -14.48 -2.44 17.01
C ARG A 146 -15.70 -2.39 16.07
N SER A 147 -16.06 -3.54 15.50
CA SER A 147 -17.22 -3.72 14.62
C SER A 147 -18.56 -3.45 15.29
N ASP A 148 -18.55 -3.35 16.62
CA ASP A 148 -19.76 -3.45 17.45
C ASP A 148 -20.31 -2.08 17.85
N ILE A 149 -19.69 -1.00 17.39
CA ILE A 149 -20.18 0.35 17.64
C ILE A 149 -21.21 0.66 16.55
N GLY A 150 -22.49 0.75 16.91
CA GLY A 150 -23.63 1.03 16.02
C GLY A 150 -23.62 2.43 15.37
N TRP A 151 -22.46 2.87 14.92
CA TRP A 151 -22.22 4.13 14.22
C TRP A 151 -22.77 4.05 12.80
N ASN A 152 -23.29 5.17 12.30
CA ASN A 152 -23.53 5.33 10.87
C ASN A 152 -22.19 5.35 10.11
N SER A 153 -22.25 5.10 8.79
CA SER A 153 -21.07 5.05 7.91
C SER A 153 -20.19 6.28 8.08
N ASP A 154 -20.78 7.48 8.05
CA ASP A 154 -20.06 8.73 8.00
C ASP A 154 -19.29 9.00 9.30
N SER A 155 -19.90 8.68 10.44
CA SER A 155 -19.26 8.82 11.74
C SER A 155 -18.13 7.83 11.92
N ARG A 156 -18.32 6.60 11.43
CA ARG A 156 -17.30 5.56 11.45
C ARG A 156 -16.12 5.90 10.56
N ASP A 157 -16.37 6.40 9.36
CA ASP A 157 -15.32 6.74 8.41
C ASP A 157 -14.51 7.96 8.90
N ASN A 158 -15.17 8.98 9.48
CA ASN A 158 -14.48 10.11 10.12
C ASN A 158 -13.67 9.69 11.37
N ALA A 159 -14.21 8.79 12.19
CA ALA A 159 -13.50 8.29 13.36
C ALA A 159 -12.31 7.42 12.95
N MET A 160 -12.45 6.59 11.91
CA MET A 160 -11.36 5.81 11.33
C MET A 160 -10.26 6.71 10.78
N GLU A 161 -10.62 7.72 9.97
CA GLU A 161 -9.65 8.68 9.45
C GLU A 161 -8.85 9.35 10.57
N ARG A 162 -9.51 9.78 11.65
CA ARG A 162 -8.80 10.40 12.78
C ARG A 162 -8.00 9.41 13.63
N PHE A 163 -8.48 8.18 13.78
CA PHE A 163 -7.73 7.14 14.44
C PHE A 163 -6.42 6.89 13.70
N GLU A 164 -6.47 6.78 12.37
CA GLU A 164 -5.32 6.60 11.50
C GLU A 164 -4.37 7.80 11.52
N LEU A 165 -4.89 9.01 11.34
CA LEU A 165 -4.05 10.21 11.22
C LEU A 165 -3.47 10.70 12.55
N PHE A 166 -4.10 10.41 13.69
CA PHE A 166 -3.71 10.98 14.98
C PHE A 166 -3.39 9.94 16.04
N ALA A 167 -4.33 9.04 16.33
CA ALA A 167 -4.19 8.12 17.46
C ALA A 167 -3.05 7.14 17.21
N LYS A 168 -3.07 6.51 16.03
CA LYS A 168 -2.09 5.53 15.59
C LYS A 168 -0.69 6.11 15.45
N ARG A 169 -0.54 7.33 14.95
CA ARG A 169 0.79 7.95 14.79
C ARG A 169 1.40 8.41 16.12
N ARG A 170 0.56 8.79 17.08
CA ARG A 170 0.99 9.43 18.34
C ARG A 170 0.97 8.48 19.53
N PHE A 171 0.43 7.28 19.39
CA PHE A 171 0.47 6.26 20.43
C PHE A 171 1.91 5.83 20.73
N THR A 172 2.33 6.02 21.98
CA THR A 172 3.69 5.75 22.44
C THR A 172 3.82 4.43 23.21
N GLY A 173 2.71 3.72 23.42
CA GLY A 173 2.64 2.59 24.35
C GLY A 173 2.22 2.98 25.76
N ASP A 174 2.10 4.29 26.06
CA ASP A 174 1.61 4.75 27.36
C ASP A 174 0.10 4.50 27.51
N THR A 175 -0.27 3.67 28.48
CA THR A 175 -1.67 3.31 28.74
C THR A 175 -2.47 4.43 29.39
N THR A 176 -1.77 5.45 29.94
CA THR A 176 -2.38 6.64 30.54
C THR A 176 -2.74 7.72 29.54
N ASP A 177 -2.26 7.60 28.29
CA ASP A 177 -2.63 8.51 27.21
C ASP A 177 -4.14 8.52 26.99
N THR A 178 -4.66 9.65 26.54
CA THR A 178 -6.08 9.79 26.18
C THR A 178 -6.19 10.56 24.88
N PHE A 179 -6.89 9.98 23.93
CA PHE A 179 -7.14 10.55 22.62
C PHE A 179 -8.62 10.91 22.52
N THR A 180 -8.93 12.03 21.88
CA THR A 180 -10.29 12.53 21.75
C THR A 180 -10.57 12.95 20.32
N PHE A 181 -11.66 12.44 19.75
CA PHE A 181 -12.06 12.69 18.38
C PHE A 181 -13.44 13.33 18.35
N PRO A 182 -13.64 14.44 17.62
CA PRO A 182 -14.97 14.97 17.38
C PRO A 182 -15.81 13.98 16.57
N VAL A 183 -17.01 13.67 17.08
CA VAL A 183 -18.04 12.85 16.45
C VAL A 183 -19.38 13.61 16.46
N PRO A 184 -19.49 14.70 15.67
CA PRO A 184 -20.68 15.54 15.68
C PRO A 184 -21.90 14.75 15.19
N GLY A 185 -23.03 14.88 15.91
CA GLY A 185 -24.28 14.20 15.56
C GLY A 185 -24.46 12.82 16.19
N ILE A 186 -23.47 12.27 16.90
CA ILE A 186 -23.66 11.09 17.76
C ILE A 186 -24.21 11.55 19.12
N ALA A 187 -25.27 10.89 19.59
CA ALA A 187 -25.82 11.11 20.92
C ALA A 187 -24.82 10.68 22.02
N ASP A 188 -24.87 11.37 23.15
CA ASP A 188 -24.03 11.02 24.31
C ASP A 188 -24.33 9.58 24.74
N ASN A 189 -23.26 8.79 24.87
CA ASN A 189 -23.30 7.39 25.26
C ASN A 189 -22.08 7.09 26.13
N GLU A 190 -22.32 6.88 27.42
CA GLU A 190 -21.25 6.63 28.40
C GLU A 190 -20.56 5.29 28.17
N ASP A 191 -21.30 4.26 27.74
CA ASP A 191 -20.76 2.93 27.45
C ASP A 191 -19.83 2.93 26.24
N LEU A 192 -19.98 3.91 25.35
CA LEU A 192 -19.16 4.09 24.15
C LEU A 192 -18.15 5.24 24.28
N ASN A 193 -17.95 5.80 25.48
CA ASN A 193 -17.08 6.96 25.72
C ASN A 193 -17.39 8.16 24.80
N VAL A 194 -18.66 8.36 24.43
CA VAL A 194 -19.11 9.50 23.63
C VAL A 194 -19.80 10.51 24.54
N ARG A 195 -19.25 11.72 24.65
CA ARG A 195 -19.89 12.83 25.37
C ARG A 195 -19.68 14.16 24.66
N ARG A 196 -20.74 14.96 24.54
CA ARG A 196 -20.76 16.28 23.89
C ARG A 196 -20.20 16.24 22.47
N GLY A 197 -20.57 15.22 21.70
CA GLY A 197 -20.10 15.02 20.33
C GLY A 197 -18.59 14.76 20.24
N LYS A 198 -17.99 14.19 21.29
CA LYS A 198 -16.59 13.77 21.32
C LYS A 198 -16.50 12.32 21.77
N PHE A 199 -15.77 11.52 21.02
CA PHE A 199 -15.41 10.14 21.35
C PHE A 199 -14.03 10.16 22.01
N GLN A 200 -13.91 9.55 23.17
CA GLN A 200 -12.65 9.44 23.91
C GLN A 200 -12.18 7.97 23.89
N ILE A 201 -10.90 7.77 23.62
CA ILE A 201 -10.25 6.46 23.71
C ILE A 201 -8.97 6.59 24.55
N THR A 202 -8.75 5.64 25.44
CA THR A 202 -7.55 5.58 26.30
C THR A 202 -6.40 4.88 25.58
N GLY A 203 -5.17 5.11 26.04
CA GLY A 203 -3.98 4.41 25.57
C GLY A 203 -4.09 2.91 25.80
N GLN A 204 -4.74 2.49 26.89
CA GLN A 204 -5.07 1.08 27.13
C GLN A 204 -5.99 0.52 26.03
N GLU A 205 -7.09 1.20 25.70
CA GLU A 205 -8.03 0.73 24.66
C GLU A 205 -7.39 0.72 23.26
N ILE A 206 -6.51 1.68 22.98
CA ILE A 206 -5.66 1.65 21.79
C ILE A 206 -4.76 0.42 21.83
N GLY A 207 -4.03 0.21 22.93
CA GLY A 207 -3.20 -0.98 23.14
C GLY A 207 -3.96 -2.30 22.93
N ASP A 208 -5.18 -2.41 23.45
CA ASP A 208 -6.03 -3.59 23.30
C ASP A 208 -6.42 -3.87 21.83
N ILE A 209 -6.47 -2.84 21.00
CA ILE A 209 -6.70 -2.96 19.55
C ILE A 209 -5.40 -3.32 18.82
N PHE A 210 -4.29 -2.67 19.15
CA PHE A 210 -3.03 -2.80 18.42
C PHE A 210 -2.19 -4.00 18.83
N LEU A 211 -2.04 -4.27 20.13
CA LEU A 211 -1.14 -5.32 20.63
C LEU A 211 -1.47 -6.72 20.08
N PRO A 212 -2.74 -7.14 19.94
CA PRO A 212 -3.06 -8.42 19.31
C PRO A 212 -2.69 -8.47 17.83
N VAL A 213 -2.80 -7.36 17.11
CA VAL A 213 -2.38 -7.25 15.70
C VAL A 213 -0.86 -7.36 15.61
N LEU A 214 -0.11 -6.65 16.45
CA LEU A 214 1.36 -6.73 16.51
C LEU A 214 1.84 -8.13 16.85
N ALA A 215 1.20 -8.80 17.82
CA ALA A 215 1.54 -10.18 18.16
C ALA A 215 1.33 -11.14 16.98
N GLN A 216 0.28 -10.93 16.17
CA GLN A 216 0.02 -11.71 14.95
C GLN A 216 1.05 -11.39 13.86
N VAL A 217 1.36 -10.11 13.63
CA VAL A 217 2.41 -9.68 12.68
C VAL A 217 3.75 -10.29 13.06
N LEU A 218 4.16 -10.22 14.33
CA LEU A 218 5.40 -10.84 14.81
C LEU A 218 5.40 -12.36 14.64
N LYS A 219 4.26 -13.02 14.86
CA LYS A 219 4.12 -14.45 14.66
C LYS A 219 4.28 -14.81 13.18
N LEU A 220 3.58 -14.12 12.28
CA LEU A 220 3.64 -14.35 10.84
C LEU A 220 5.04 -14.04 10.29
N ALA A 221 5.64 -12.93 10.71
CA ALA A 221 7.00 -12.55 10.35
C ALA A 221 7.99 -13.67 10.74
N LYS A 222 7.93 -14.17 11.98
CA LYS A 222 8.76 -15.30 12.41
C LYS A 222 8.50 -16.56 11.58
N GLN A 223 7.24 -16.87 11.30
CA GLN A 223 6.90 -18.01 10.45
C GLN A 223 7.47 -17.87 9.04
N GLN A 224 7.39 -16.69 8.43
CA GLN A 224 7.96 -16.45 7.10
C GLN A 224 9.49 -16.51 7.12
N ILE A 225 10.13 -15.99 8.16
CA ILE A 225 11.59 -16.08 8.34
C ILE A 225 12.03 -17.54 8.53
N ASP A 226 11.32 -18.31 9.38
CA ASP A 226 11.65 -19.70 9.67
C ASP A 226 11.36 -20.64 8.48
N PHE A 227 10.35 -20.33 7.67
CA PHE A 227 9.94 -21.12 6.52
C PHE A 227 10.75 -20.79 5.27
N SER A 228 11.32 -19.58 5.20
CA SER A 228 12.29 -19.23 4.17
C SER A 228 13.52 -20.13 4.32
N GLN A 229 13.82 -20.93 3.30
CA GLN A 229 15.06 -21.70 3.26
C GLN A 229 16.31 -20.81 3.14
N GLU A 230 16.11 -19.54 2.80
CA GLU A 230 17.14 -18.53 2.63
C GLU A 230 17.14 -17.56 3.81
N HIS A 231 18.32 -17.08 4.20
CA HIS A 231 18.50 -16.19 5.33
C HIS A 231 17.85 -14.82 5.05
N VAL A 232 16.81 -14.47 5.82
CA VAL A 232 16.19 -13.14 5.73
C VAL A 232 17.17 -12.09 6.24
N LYS A 233 17.65 -11.24 5.35
CA LYS A 233 18.72 -10.27 5.61
C LYS A 233 18.22 -9.00 6.28
N ALA A 234 16.99 -8.61 5.98
CA ALA A 234 16.39 -7.39 6.54
C ALA A 234 14.87 -7.51 6.62
N ALA A 235 14.29 -6.79 7.58
CA ALA A 235 12.86 -6.50 7.64
C ALA A 235 12.66 -5.00 7.33
N LEU A 236 11.82 -4.69 6.36
CA LEU A 236 11.51 -3.36 5.88
C LEU A 236 10.12 -2.99 6.39
N LEU A 237 10.03 -1.97 7.23
CA LEU A 237 8.75 -1.43 7.68
C LEU A 237 8.35 -0.26 6.78
N VAL A 238 7.21 -0.39 6.11
CA VAL A 238 6.65 0.66 5.24
C VAL A 238 5.22 1.00 5.65
N GLY A 239 4.71 2.13 5.15
CA GLY A 239 3.40 2.65 5.50
C GLY A 239 3.39 3.47 6.79
N ASP A 240 2.20 3.75 7.31
CA ASP A 240 2.01 4.70 8.43
C ASP A 240 2.63 4.21 9.75
N PHE A 241 2.94 2.91 9.88
CA PHE A 241 3.66 2.40 11.06
C PHE A 241 5.11 2.88 11.13
N GLU A 242 5.75 3.22 10.00
CA GLU A 242 7.12 3.75 10.02
C GLU A 242 7.21 5.06 10.83
N GLN A 243 6.11 5.81 10.91
CA GLN A 243 6.05 7.09 11.62
C GLN A 243 5.77 6.93 13.13
N ASN A 244 5.42 5.72 13.60
CA ASN A 244 5.16 5.47 15.01
C ASN A 244 6.41 4.92 15.71
N GLN A 245 6.92 5.65 16.71
CA GLN A 245 8.13 5.29 17.46
C GLN A 245 7.99 4.02 18.31
N PHE A 246 6.80 3.74 18.84
CA PHE A 246 6.52 2.50 19.58
C PHE A 246 6.56 1.27 18.67
N LEU A 247 6.10 1.40 17.42
CA LEU A 247 6.07 0.30 16.45
C LEU A 247 7.44 0.00 15.83
N ARG A 248 8.37 0.97 15.88
CA ARG A 248 9.75 0.79 15.40
C ARG A 248 10.66 0.07 16.41
N ASN A 249 10.34 0.11 17.70
CA ASN A 249 11.20 -0.36 18.80
C ASN A 249 10.76 -1.72 19.34
#